data_AF-A0A928ST40-F1
#
_entry.id   AF-A0A928ST40-F1
#
_cell.length_a   1.000
_cell.length_b   1.000
_cell.length_c   1.000
_cell.angle_alpha   90.00
_cell.angle_beta   90.00
_cell.angle_gamma   90.00
#
_symmetry.space_group_name_H-M   'P 1'
#
loop_
_entity.id
_entity.type
_entity.pdbx_description
1 polymer ?
#
loop_
_entity_poly.entity_id
_entity_poly.type
_entity_poly.pdbx_seq_one_letter_code
_entity_poly.pdbx_strand_id
1 'polypeptide(L)'
;MSAVRALREADNEDKPARLAALRAVPCELPDVCGLRTECVSAYELYTKGLDAVRAVKKSLASDAGDDDARRAGELLAGAERDVAAGKQKASRCAEIEGQVVAKYKLR
;
A
#
# COMPACT_ATOMS: atom_id res chain seq x y z
N MET A 1 -16.78 11.04 0.98
CA MET A 1 -15.35 10.70 1.21
C MET A 1 -15.13 9.27 0.73
N SER A 2 -14.32 9.06 -0.32
CA SER A 2 -14.13 7.75 -0.96
C SER A 2 -13.33 6.79 -0.06
N ALA A 3 -13.54 5.47 -0.22
CA ALA A 3 -12.73 4.46 0.47
C ALA A 3 -11.24 4.55 0.11
N VAL A 4 -10.92 4.96 -1.12
CA VAL A 4 -9.55 5.21 -1.60
C VAL A 4 -8.91 6.37 -0.83
N ARG A 5 -9.62 7.49 -0.66
CA ARG A 5 -9.14 8.63 0.13
C ARG A 5 -8.92 8.25 1.58
N ALA A 6 -9.85 7.51 2.19
CA ALA A 6 -9.70 7.03 3.56
C ALA A 6 -8.46 6.11 3.73
N LEU A 7 -8.15 5.25 2.75
CA LEU A 7 -6.93 4.44 2.74
C LEU A 7 -5.66 5.29 2.56
N ARG A 8 -5.71 6.33 1.73
CA ARG A 8 -4.58 7.22 1.50
C ARG A 8 -4.21 8.01 2.75
N GLU A 9 -5.21 8.58 3.41
CA GLU A 9 -5.06 9.44 4.58
C GLU A 9 -4.85 8.66 5.88
N ALA A 10 -5.13 7.36 5.91
CA ALA A 10 -4.92 6.52 7.09
C ALA A 10 -3.44 6.40 7.48
N ASP A 11 -3.18 6.31 8.78
CA ASP A 11 -1.87 5.98 9.32
C ASP A 11 -1.41 4.60 8.83
N ASN A 12 -0.10 4.40 8.80
CA ASN A 12 0.51 3.15 8.31
C ASN A 12 0.00 1.90 9.05
N GLU A 13 -0.39 2.04 10.32
CA GLU A 13 -0.97 0.97 11.14
C GLU A 13 -2.41 0.62 10.73
N ASP A 14 -3.17 1.59 10.25
CA ASP A 14 -4.57 1.43 9.84
C ASP A 14 -4.72 1.03 8.38
N LYS A 15 -3.69 1.27 7.54
CA LYS A 15 -3.72 0.97 6.10
C LYS A 15 -4.13 -0.48 5.79
N PRO A 16 -3.68 -1.54 6.51
CA PRO A 16 -4.14 -2.91 6.24
C PRO A 16 -5.66 -3.09 6.39
N ALA A 17 -6.25 -2.54 7.46
CA ALA A 17 -7.69 -2.62 7.69
C ALA A 17 -8.47 -1.83 6.62
N ARG A 18 -7.99 -0.64 6.25
CA ARG A 18 -8.60 0.18 5.19
C ARG A 18 -8.45 -0.47 3.81
N LEU A 19 -7.36 -1.17 3.55
CA LEU A 19 -7.13 -1.92 2.32
C LEU A 19 -8.11 -3.09 2.20
N ALA A 20 -8.31 -3.84 3.29
CA ALA A 20 -9.32 -4.89 3.33
C ALA A 20 -10.73 -4.33 3.06
N ALA A 21 -11.07 -3.19 3.67
CA ALA A 21 -12.34 -2.51 3.40
C ALA A 21 -12.47 -2.09 1.93
N LEU A 22 -11.43 -1.51 1.33
CA LEU A 22 -11.43 -1.12 -0.10
C LEU A 22 -11.62 -2.33 -1.02
N ARG A 23 -10.99 -3.48 -0.73
CA ARG A 23 -11.18 -4.72 -1.48
C ARG A 23 -12.64 -5.21 -1.44
N ALA A 24 -13.29 -5.05 -0.29
CA ALA A 24 -14.67 -5.49 -0.08
C ALA A 24 -15.71 -4.57 -0.73
N VAL A 25 -15.34 -3.36 -1.16
CA VAL A 25 -16.28 -2.44 -1.84
C VAL A 25 -16.75 -3.08 -3.15
N PRO A 26 -18.06 -3.33 -3.32
CA PRO A 26 -18.62 -3.76 -4.58
C PRO A 26 -18.34 -2.73 -5.67
N CYS A 27 -17.99 -3.18 -6.86
CA CYS A 27 -17.83 -2.32 -8.02
C CYS A 27 -18.58 -2.94 -9.19
N GLU A 28 -19.41 -2.14 -9.84
CA GLU A 28 -20.23 -2.59 -10.98
C GLU A 28 -19.83 -1.85 -12.27
N LEU A 29 -19.28 -0.64 -12.12
CA LEU A 29 -18.83 0.17 -13.25
C LEU A 29 -17.36 -0.16 -13.56
N PRO A 30 -17.01 -0.45 -14.84
CA PRO A 30 -15.66 -0.83 -15.23
C PRO A 30 -14.57 0.13 -14.72
N ASP A 31 -14.80 1.44 -14.82
CA ASP A 31 -13.85 2.46 -14.37
C ASP A 31 -13.65 2.46 -12.85
N VAL A 32 -14.72 2.24 -12.09
CA VAL A 32 -14.67 2.16 -10.62
C VAL A 32 -13.97 0.87 -10.18
N CYS A 33 -14.21 -0.24 -10.89
CA CYS A 33 -13.47 -1.49 -10.67
C CYS A 33 -11.99 -1.37 -11.02
N GLY A 34 -11.66 -0.67 -12.11
CA GLY A 34 -10.29 -0.37 -12.51
C GLY A 34 -9.57 0.45 -11.45
N LEU A 35 -10.21 1.51 -10.95
CA LEU A 35 -9.71 2.31 -9.83
C LEU A 35 -9.46 1.45 -8.59
N ARG A 36 -10.44 0.64 -8.17
CA ARG A 36 -10.30 -0.25 -7.01
C ARG A 36 -9.08 -1.16 -7.18
N THR A 37 -8.94 -1.78 -8.35
CA THR A 37 -7.85 -2.72 -8.64
C THR A 37 -6.49 -2.06 -8.58
N GLU A 38 -6.31 -0.90 -9.21
CA GLU A 38 -5.03 -0.18 -9.19
C GLU A 38 -4.69 0.29 -7.76
N CYS A 39 -5.65 0.85 -7.03
CA CYS A 39 -5.45 1.29 -5.66
C CYS A 39 -5.15 0.13 -4.72
N VAL A 40 -5.86 -0.99 -4.84
CA VAL A 40 -5.59 -2.20 -4.04
C VAL A 40 -4.17 -2.69 -4.30
N SER A 41 -3.76 -2.83 -5.57
CA SER A 41 -2.40 -3.26 -5.92
C SER A 41 -1.31 -2.32 -5.37
N ALA A 42 -1.55 -1.00 -5.43
CA ALA A 42 -0.62 -0.01 -4.90
C ALA A 42 -0.39 -0.18 -3.39
N TYR A 43 -1.49 -0.26 -2.62
CA TYR A 43 -1.43 -0.31 -1.17
C TYR A 43 -1.08 -1.70 -0.64
N GLU A 44 -1.32 -2.77 -1.38
CA GLU A 44 -0.78 -4.10 -1.10
C GLU A 44 0.74 -4.09 -1.08
N LEU A 45 1.36 -3.54 -2.14
CA LEU A 45 2.81 -3.50 -2.24
C LEU A 45 3.41 -2.58 -1.16
N TYR A 46 2.76 -1.43 -0.92
CA TYR A 46 3.18 -0.50 0.12
C TYR A 46 3.12 -1.10 1.53
N THR A 47 2.00 -1.73 1.90
CA THR A 47 1.81 -2.34 3.23
C THR A 47 2.74 -3.54 3.45
N LYS A 48 2.91 -4.39 2.43
CA LYS A 48 3.90 -5.48 2.45
C LYS A 48 5.32 -4.98 2.70
N GLY A 49 5.72 -3.89 2.03
CA GLY A 49 7.03 -3.27 2.26
C GLY A 49 7.17 -2.73 3.69
N LEU A 50 6.14 -2.06 4.23
CA LEU A 50 6.15 -1.59 5.61
C LEU A 50 6.26 -2.71 6.64
N ASP A 51 5.54 -3.81 6.43
CA ASP A 51 5.59 -4.97 7.32
C ASP A 51 6.97 -5.65 7.27
N ALA A 52 7.59 -5.72 6.10
CA ALA A 52 8.95 -6.23 5.96
C ALA A 52 9.98 -5.31 6.67
N VAL A 53 9.86 -3.98 6.56
CA VAL A 53 10.71 -3.04 7.33
C VAL A 53 10.53 -3.25 8.83
N ARG A 54 9.30 -3.40 9.32
CA ARG A 54 9.02 -3.67 10.74
C ARG A 54 9.63 -5.00 11.20
N ALA A 55 9.52 -6.05 10.40
CA ALA A 55 10.09 -7.36 10.69
C ALA A 55 11.62 -7.30 10.79
N VAL A 56 12.28 -6.60 9.87
CA VAL A 56 13.74 -6.41 9.90
C VAL A 56 14.18 -5.63 11.14
N LYS A 57 13.47 -4.55 11.48
CA LYS A 57 13.77 -3.78 12.70
C LYS A 57 13.65 -4.64 13.96
N LYS A 58 12.66 -5.53 14.01
CA LYS A 58 12.46 -6.45 15.13
C LYS A 58 13.56 -7.52 15.20
N SER A 59 14.01 -8.06 14.07
CA SER A 59 15.08 -9.08 14.05
C SER A 59 16.42 -8.49 14.47
N LEU A 60 16.73 -7.26 14.05
CA LEU A 60 17.98 -6.55 14.40
C LEU A 60 18.02 -6.00 15.83
N ALA A 61 16.87 -5.92 16.52
CA ALA A 61 16.82 -5.54 17.93
C ALA A 61 17.26 -6.67 18.88
N SER A 62 17.46 -7.88 18.34
CA SER A 62 18.02 -9.03 19.04
C SER A 62 19.54 -9.06 18.77
N ASP A 63 20.37 -9.59 19.67
CA ASP A 63 21.82 -9.78 19.43
C ASP A 63 22.05 -10.70 18.21
N ALA A 64 22.04 -10.08 17.02
CA ALA A 64 22.12 -10.72 15.73
C ALA A 64 23.59 -10.87 15.33
N GLY A 65 23.98 -12.07 14.90
CA GLY A 65 25.31 -12.30 14.32
C GLY A 65 25.45 -11.69 12.92
N ASP A 66 26.66 -11.69 12.37
CA ASP A 66 26.97 -11.07 11.07
C ASP A 66 26.11 -11.61 9.91
N ASP A 67 25.79 -12.91 9.92
CA ASP A 67 24.93 -13.53 8.90
C ASP A 67 23.48 -13.04 8.98
N ASP A 68 22.96 -12.81 10.19
CA ASP A 68 21.62 -12.26 10.41
C ASP A 68 21.58 -10.79 9.99
N ALA A 69 22.64 -10.03 10.24
CA ALA A 69 22.78 -8.64 9.79
C ALA A 69 22.79 -8.53 8.26
N ARG A 70 23.54 -9.40 7.56
CA ARG A 70 23.55 -9.44 6.09
C ARG A 70 22.17 -9.77 5.52
N ARG A 71 21.52 -10.80 6.05
CA ARG A 71 20.17 -11.21 5.62
C ARG A 71 19.14 -10.10 5.88
N ALA A 72 19.24 -9.42 7.02
CA ALA A 72 18.40 -8.27 7.34
C ALA A 72 18.60 -7.12 6.34
N GLY A 73 19.83 -6.86 5.90
CA GLY A 73 20.13 -5.87 4.86
C GLY A 73 19.48 -6.19 3.51
N GLU A 74 19.54 -7.45 3.06
CA GLU A 74 18.88 -7.89 1.82
C GLU A 74 17.35 -7.75 1.90
N LEU A 75 16.76 -8.14 3.04
CA LEU A 75 15.33 -7.99 3.30
C LEU A 75 14.91 -6.52 3.35
N LEU A 76 15.71 -5.64 3.97
CA LEU A 76 15.43 -4.21 4.04
C LEU A 76 15.46 -3.58 2.65
N ALA A 77 16.47 -3.88 1.84
CA ALA A 77 16.55 -3.37 0.47
C ALA A 77 15.35 -3.84 -0.38
N GLY A 78 14.89 -5.08 -0.19
CA GLY A 78 13.65 -5.58 -0.80
C GLY A 78 12.42 -4.80 -0.33
N ALA A 79 12.29 -4.60 0.97
CA ALA A 79 11.19 -3.88 1.59
C ALA A 79 11.10 -2.41 1.11
N GLU A 80 12.24 -1.73 1.00
CA GLU A 80 12.33 -0.36 0.50
C GLU A 80 11.91 -0.25 -0.96
N ARG A 81 12.28 -1.23 -1.80
CA ARG A 81 11.80 -1.31 -3.19
C ARG A 81 10.29 -1.48 -3.26
N ASP A 82 9.72 -2.37 -2.45
CA ASP A 82 8.27 -2.58 -2.37
C ASP A 82 7.55 -1.29 -1.90
N VAL A 83 8.07 -0.60 -0.88
CA VAL A 83 7.53 0.70 -0.44
C VAL A 83 7.60 1.74 -1.56
N ALA A 84 8.73 1.85 -2.26
CA ALA A 84 8.90 2.83 -3.35
C ALA A 84 7.95 2.56 -4.52
N ALA A 85 7.85 1.30 -4.96
CA ALA A 85 6.94 0.90 -6.02
C ALA A 85 5.47 1.08 -5.60
N GLY A 86 5.13 0.77 -4.35
CA GLY A 86 3.80 1.03 -3.78
C GLY A 86 3.45 2.53 -3.80
N LYS A 87 4.40 3.41 -3.44
CA LYS A 87 4.20 4.87 -3.51
C LYS A 87 3.97 5.35 -4.95
N GLN A 88 4.76 4.87 -5.91
CA GLN A 88 4.58 5.24 -7.31
C GLN A 88 3.19 4.84 -7.83
N LYS A 89 2.75 3.62 -7.51
CA LYS A 89 1.40 3.15 -7.85
C LYS A 89 0.30 3.90 -7.12
N ALA A 90 0.54 4.32 -5.87
CA ALA A 90 -0.42 5.11 -5.10
C ALA A 90 -0.65 6.50 -5.73
N SER A 91 0.39 7.12 -6.30
CA SER A 91 0.23 8.36 -7.08
C SER A 91 -0.66 8.14 -8.30
N ARG A 92 -0.44 7.06 -9.04
CA ARG A 92 -1.30 6.70 -10.19
C ARG A 92 -2.76 6.42 -9.77
N CYS A 93 -2.96 5.73 -8.65
CA CYS A 93 -4.28 5.53 -8.05
C CYS A 93 -4.97 6.88 -7.77
N ALA A 94 -4.25 7.87 -7.23
CA ALA A 94 -4.82 9.21 -6.97
C ALA A 94 -5.19 9.96 -8.25
N GLU A 95 -4.41 9.82 -9.32
CA GLU A 95 -4.72 10.40 -10.63
C GLU A 95 -5.99 9.80 -11.23
N ILE A 96 -6.10 8.45 -11.24
CA ILE A 96 -7.29 7.75 -11.72
C ILE A 96 -8.51 8.09 -10.84
N GLU A 97 -8.33 8.20 -9.52
CA GLU A 97 -9.38 8.61 -8.60
C GLU A 97 -9.96 9.97 -9.02
N GLY A 98 -9.10 10.95 -9.31
CA GLY A 98 -9.51 12.27 -9.79
C GLY A 98 -10.32 12.19 -11.09
N GLN A 99 -9.91 11.34 -12.04
CA GLN A 99 -10.62 11.14 -13.30
C GLN A 99 -12.01 10.50 -13.09
N VAL A 100 -12.10 9.47 -12.26
CA VAL A 100 -13.36 8.78 -11.95
C VAL A 100 -14.32 9.71 -11.20
N VAL A 101 -13.81 10.44 -10.19
CA VAL A 101 -14.58 11.43 -9.43
C VAL A 101 -15.15 12.52 -10.37
N ALA A 102 -14.33 13.05 -11.27
CA ALA A 102 -14.76 14.05 -12.25
C ALA A 102 -15.80 13.50 -13.23
N LYS A 103 -15.57 12.29 -13.78
CA LYS A 103 -16.45 11.65 -14.77
C LYS A 103 -17.84 11.37 -14.20
N TYR A 104 -17.91 10.81 -13.00
CA TYR A 104 -19.17 10.38 -12.37
C TYR A 104 -19.76 11.44 -11.42
N LYS A 105 -19.11 12.60 -11.28
CA LYS A 105 -19.50 13.70 -10.37
C LYS A 105 -19.70 13.21 -8.92
N LEU A 106 -18.83 12.30 -8.49
CA LEU A 106 -18.84 11.76 -7.13
C LEU A 106 -18.41 12.87 -6.16
N ARG A 107 -19.14 13.05 -5.04
CA ARG A 107 -18.82 14.04 -4.01
C ARG A 107 -18.18 13.40 -2.78
#